data_AF-A0A6B1CQZ2-F1
#
_entry.id   AF-A0A6B1CQZ2-F1
#
_cell.length_a   1.000
_cell.length_b   1.000
_cell.length_c   1.000
_cell.angle_alpha   90.00
_cell.angle_beta   90.00
_cell.angle_gamma   90.00
#
_symmetry.space_group_name_H-M   'P 1'
#
loop_
_entity.id
_entity.type
_entity.pdbx_description
1 polymer ?
#
loop_
_entity_poly.entity_id
_entity_poly.type
_entity_poly.pdbx_seq_one_letter_code
_entity_poly.pdbx_strand_id
1 'polypeptide(L)'
;MRRAAWVAWTSLMAVGVVGAEPVAVVPATPKPTLDGILVEWGAPERIGLVPGGERVGVRGAFSGSEDHEADLYLMWDADYVYIAAAVVDDTVDAQQIPPDKSEWRGPSGERKDAMFYYDHLKIFLRGPEQPLGHTIWLSPADGTPYLWGGMQRQKPTELVPVRAGGALREQLYTFEVGIPWRWLGFYPQPDMVLDALFLLPDSDQPTEELRDKVRQSNKWIWWQGKVQLKGQPPGLRQPPKQQVMAEIAEKTREIAVPKVALREERAEEKEPEQQDSVAVEKSPVAQREIPAQAASGDASPSRAQEAVQTESVPTIRSRLNRSLLAKRHPAPDWVRALNDDAEVSRGQVDSLYYRLTHSLARLTADRINARTDGIVMDIAEYAGTWRAQAQHFLQKLLAKTLADLEQGQLQAQIETAAAEVGVDGDKATRLVQSLCREALKIYTEGKVASSETLIDKTRRRAKLSEEQAQDLLAVLASSITR
;
A
#
# COMPACT_ATOMS: atom_id res chain seq x y z
N MET A 1 29.74 -14.84 24.75
CA MET A 1 28.87 -13.79 24.15
C MET A 1 28.29 -14.13 22.76
N ARG A 2 28.48 -15.34 22.20
CA ARG A 2 28.12 -15.68 20.79
C ARG A 2 26.74 -16.34 20.57
N ARG A 3 25.81 -16.32 21.53
CA ARG A 3 24.58 -17.11 21.46
C ARG A 3 23.28 -16.36 21.79
N ALA A 4 23.28 -15.04 21.96
CA ALA A 4 22.08 -14.28 22.38
C ALA A 4 21.11 -13.92 21.23
N ALA A 5 21.52 -14.01 19.96
CA ALA A 5 20.74 -13.49 18.82
C ALA A 5 19.75 -14.50 18.18
N TRP A 6 19.44 -15.61 18.85
CA TRP A 6 18.95 -16.83 18.18
C TRP A 6 17.43 -17.03 18.20
N VAL A 7 16.69 -16.58 19.20
CA VAL A 7 15.29 -17.02 19.41
C VAL A 7 14.18 -16.14 18.89
N ALA A 8 14.54 -14.97 18.44
CA ALA A 8 13.59 -13.90 18.28
C ALA A 8 13.02 -13.75 16.87
N TRP A 9 13.28 -14.73 16.00
CA TRP A 9 12.91 -14.70 14.59
C TRP A 9 11.54 -15.29 14.29
N THR A 10 10.96 -15.94 15.27
CA THR A 10 9.67 -16.61 15.18
C THR A 10 8.57 -15.90 15.93
N SER A 11 8.85 -14.63 16.21
CA SER A 11 8.08 -13.81 17.12
C SER A 11 7.18 -12.82 16.39
N LEU A 12 7.02 -13.06 15.11
CA LEU A 12 6.98 -11.98 14.16
C LEU A 12 5.83 -12.25 13.27
N MET A 13 4.73 -11.58 13.63
CA MET A 13 3.66 -11.02 12.77
C MET A 13 2.45 -10.61 13.65
N ALA A 14 2.66 -10.08 14.86
CA ALA A 14 1.63 -9.70 15.85
C ALA A 14 0.94 -8.44 15.42
N VAL A 15 -0.39 -8.49 15.23
CA VAL A 15 -1.17 -7.25 15.11
C VAL A 15 -2.45 -7.33 14.26
N GLY A 16 -3.58 -7.85 14.76
CA GLY A 16 -4.91 -7.46 14.28
C GLY A 16 -6.04 -8.45 14.61
N VAL A 17 -7.26 -7.96 14.79
CA VAL A 17 -8.36 -8.64 15.47
C VAL A 17 -9.32 -9.36 14.50
N VAL A 18 -9.29 -10.71 14.46
CA VAL A 18 -10.46 -11.49 14.03
C VAL A 18 -11.48 -11.46 15.16
N GLY A 19 -12.44 -10.55 15.04
CA GLY A 19 -13.52 -10.36 15.99
C GLY A 19 -13.85 -8.90 16.30
N ALA A 20 -13.08 -7.94 15.79
CA ALA A 20 -13.38 -6.55 16.05
C ALA A 20 -14.77 -6.23 15.49
N GLU A 21 -15.60 -5.63 16.32
CA GLU A 21 -16.95 -5.25 15.94
C GLU A 21 -16.90 -4.20 14.81
N PRO A 22 -17.83 -4.22 13.85
CA PRO A 22 -17.91 -3.15 12.87
C PRO A 22 -18.04 -1.79 13.58
N VAL A 23 -17.29 -0.79 13.12
CA VAL A 23 -17.40 0.59 13.65
C VAL A 23 -18.81 1.10 13.36
N ALA A 24 -19.51 1.62 14.36
CA ALA A 24 -20.87 2.11 14.21
C ALA A 24 -20.88 3.44 13.44
N VAL A 25 -21.65 3.50 12.35
CA VAL A 25 -21.89 4.70 11.56
C VAL A 25 -23.29 5.20 11.90
N VAL A 26 -23.35 6.32 12.62
CA VAL A 26 -24.62 6.86 13.14
C VAL A 26 -25.33 7.75 12.12
N PRO A 27 -26.66 7.93 12.22
CA PRO A 27 -27.38 8.84 11.34
C PRO A 27 -26.90 10.29 11.49
N ALA A 28 -26.74 11.00 10.37
CA ALA A 28 -26.44 12.43 10.35
C ALA A 28 -27.71 13.21 10.73
N THR A 29 -27.70 13.90 11.87
CA THR A 29 -28.82 14.76 12.30
C THR A 29 -28.32 15.94 13.17
N PRO A 30 -28.21 17.16 12.61
CA PRO A 30 -28.49 17.55 11.23
C PRO A 30 -27.46 17.00 10.22
N LYS A 31 -27.75 17.16 8.92
CA LYS A 31 -26.81 16.86 7.84
C LYS A 31 -25.59 17.79 7.95
N PRO A 32 -24.35 17.28 7.88
CA PRO A 32 -23.17 18.13 7.89
C PRO A 32 -23.10 18.98 6.62
N THR A 33 -22.68 20.22 6.82
CA THR A 33 -22.06 21.07 5.80
C THR A 33 -20.70 20.44 5.43
N LEU A 34 -20.29 20.61 4.17
CA LEU A 34 -19.03 20.06 3.68
C LEU A 34 -18.14 21.24 3.29
N ASP A 35 -17.57 21.91 4.30
CA ASP A 35 -16.78 23.13 4.20
C ASP A 35 -15.36 23.02 4.79
N GLY A 36 -15.00 21.85 5.32
CA GLY A 36 -13.73 21.54 5.98
C GLY A 36 -13.75 21.72 7.50
N ILE A 37 -14.85 22.15 8.13
CA ILE A 37 -14.89 22.47 9.55
C ILE A 37 -15.67 21.42 10.36
N LEU A 38 -14.93 20.56 11.07
CA LEU A 38 -15.52 19.39 11.73
C LEU A 38 -16.36 19.66 13.00
N VAL A 39 -16.57 20.93 13.39
CA VAL A 39 -17.23 21.30 14.66
C VAL A 39 -18.67 20.75 14.74
N GLU A 40 -19.37 20.72 13.61
CA GLU A 40 -20.77 20.25 13.56
C GLU A 40 -20.92 18.72 13.54
N TRP A 41 -19.83 17.97 13.41
CA TRP A 41 -19.85 16.52 13.43
C TRP A 41 -20.15 15.96 14.82
N GLY A 42 -20.08 16.76 15.89
CA GLY A 42 -20.38 16.27 17.23
C GLY A 42 -19.38 15.21 17.70
N ALA A 43 -19.85 14.01 18.06
CA ALA A 43 -19.01 12.93 18.59
C ALA A 43 -19.42 11.52 18.09
N PRO A 44 -19.45 11.27 16.76
CA PRO A 44 -19.57 9.91 16.23
C PRO A 44 -18.35 9.08 16.66
N GLU A 45 -18.46 7.76 16.51
CA GLU A 45 -17.37 6.85 16.82
C GLU A 45 -16.11 7.22 16.01
N ARG A 46 -15.01 7.47 16.71
CA ARG A 46 -13.73 7.88 16.15
C ARG A 46 -12.96 6.68 15.64
N ILE A 47 -12.48 6.74 14.40
CA ILE A 47 -11.47 5.81 13.87
C ILE A 47 -10.12 6.54 13.88
N GLY A 48 -9.24 6.17 14.81
CA GLY A 48 -7.87 6.70 14.86
C GLY A 48 -6.93 5.97 13.90
N LEU A 49 -6.32 6.69 12.97
CA LEU A 49 -5.17 6.30 12.16
C LEU A 49 -3.91 6.80 12.85
N VAL A 50 -3.52 6.08 13.89
CA VAL A 50 -2.27 6.30 14.62
C VAL A 50 -1.44 5.03 14.45
N PRO A 51 -0.10 5.11 14.25
CA PRO A 51 0.74 3.92 14.27
C PRO A 51 0.47 3.08 15.52
N GLY A 52 0.05 1.83 15.32
CA GLY A 52 -0.29 0.90 16.40
C GLY A 52 -1.77 0.90 16.82
N GLY A 53 -2.58 1.74 16.20
CA GLY A 53 -4.02 1.78 16.39
C GLY A 53 -4.73 0.50 15.92
N GLU A 54 -5.94 0.28 16.44
CA GLU A 54 -6.75 -0.88 16.07
C GLU A 54 -7.06 -0.88 14.56
N ARG A 55 -6.78 -2.01 13.88
CA ARG A 55 -6.95 -2.19 12.43
C ARG A 55 -6.11 -1.22 11.57
N VAL A 56 -5.12 -0.57 12.16
CA VAL A 56 -4.19 0.31 11.46
C VAL A 56 -2.96 -0.47 10.99
N GLY A 57 -2.64 -0.33 9.71
CA GLY A 57 -1.38 -0.75 9.14
C GLY A 57 -0.54 0.43 8.69
N VAL A 58 0.78 0.23 8.64
CA VAL A 58 1.73 1.27 8.22
C VAL A 58 2.75 0.73 7.23
N ARG A 59 3.27 1.62 6.41
CA ARG A 59 4.45 1.42 5.57
C ARG A 59 5.40 2.59 5.75
N GLY A 60 6.70 2.33 5.79
CA GLY A 60 7.69 3.34 6.12
C GLY A 60 7.85 3.51 7.64
N ALA A 61 8.74 4.40 8.04
CA ALA A 61 8.99 4.73 9.43
C ALA A 61 8.17 5.95 9.82
N PHE A 62 7.46 5.86 10.94
CA PHE A 62 6.73 6.98 11.53
C PHE A 62 7.39 7.35 12.87
N SER A 63 7.60 8.64 13.14
CA SER A 63 8.34 9.15 14.30
C SER A 63 7.52 10.10 15.17
N GLY A 64 6.70 9.54 16.05
CA GLY A 64 5.89 10.30 17.01
C GLY A 64 4.52 10.69 16.45
N SER A 65 3.71 11.33 17.29
CA SER A 65 2.33 11.75 16.94
C SER A 65 2.26 12.96 16.02
N GLU A 66 3.35 13.74 15.93
CA GLU A 66 3.40 14.92 15.06
C GLU A 66 3.80 14.58 13.62
N ASP A 67 4.40 13.41 13.39
CA ASP A 67 4.88 12.99 12.06
C ASP A 67 3.71 12.74 11.12
N HIS A 68 2.80 11.81 11.45
CA HIS A 68 1.57 11.63 10.68
C HIS A 68 0.50 10.81 11.42
N GLU A 69 -0.61 11.46 11.78
CA GLU A 69 -1.77 10.80 12.39
C GLU A 69 -3.09 11.41 11.90
N ALA A 70 -4.16 10.63 11.95
CA ALA A 70 -5.48 11.15 11.58
C ALA A 70 -6.62 10.56 12.40
N ASP A 71 -7.67 11.33 12.51
CA ASP A 71 -8.96 10.91 13.04
C ASP A 71 -10.02 10.94 11.95
N LEU A 72 -10.68 9.80 11.74
CA LEU A 72 -11.82 9.72 10.84
C LEU A 72 -13.12 9.59 11.60
N TYR A 73 -14.15 10.17 11.00
CA TYR A 73 -15.52 10.14 11.49
C TYR A 73 -16.45 9.76 10.37
N LEU A 74 -17.45 8.94 10.66
CA LEU A 74 -18.44 8.52 9.67
C LEU A 74 -19.85 8.79 10.17
N MET A 75 -20.68 9.29 9.26
CA MET A 75 -22.13 9.39 9.45
C MET A 75 -22.85 8.98 8.18
N TRP A 76 -24.17 8.82 8.25
CA TRP A 76 -24.96 8.54 7.05
C TRP A 76 -26.37 9.10 7.10
N ASP A 77 -26.96 9.32 5.93
CA ASP A 77 -28.39 9.59 5.77
C ASP A 77 -28.98 8.80 4.59
N ALA A 78 -30.19 9.14 4.17
CA ALA A 78 -30.88 8.47 3.08
C ALA A 78 -30.22 8.65 1.70
N ASP A 79 -29.38 9.68 1.52
CA ASP A 79 -28.81 10.07 0.24
C ASP A 79 -27.29 9.85 0.17
N TYR A 80 -26.59 9.98 1.29
CA TYR A 80 -25.12 9.95 1.39
C TYR A 80 -24.60 9.10 2.56
N VAL A 81 -23.38 8.59 2.38
CA VAL A 81 -22.44 8.35 3.48
C VAL A 81 -21.49 9.53 3.56
N TYR A 82 -21.27 10.02 4.78
CA TYR A 82 -20.37 11.12 5.09
C TYR A 82 -19.11 10.58 5.76
N ILE A 83 -17.95 11.06 5.32
CA ILE A 83 -16.64 10.74 5.90
C ILE A 83 -15.92 12.06 6.16
N ALA A 84 -15.48 12.27 7.39
CA ALA A 84 -14.56 13.34 7.75
C ALA A 84 -13.21 12.76 8.15
N ALA A 85 -12.16 13.52 7.92
CA ALA A 85 -10.81 13.26 8.40
C ALA A 85 -10.22 14.54 8.96
N ALA A 86 -9.57 14.48 10.12
CA ALA A 86 -8.64 15.49 10.61
C ALA A 86 -7.25 14.86 10.66
N VAL A 87 -6.27 15.48 10.02
CA VAL A 87 -4.92 14.97 9.88
C VAL A 87 -3.93 15.95 10.50
N VAL A 88 -3.00 15.41 11.27
CA VAL A 88 -1.82 16.10 11.80
C VAL A 88 -0.61 15.53 11.05
N ASP A 89 0.21 16.42 10.52
CA ASP A 89 1.30 16.09 9.61
C ASP A 89 2.42 17.12 9.78
N ASP A 90 3.66 16.67 10.03
CA ASP A 90 4.77 17.59 10.27
C ASP A 90 5.15 18.39 9.01
N THR A 91 4.88 17.84 7.83
CA THR A 91 5.32 18.35 6.53
C THR A 91 4.29 18.07 5.44
N VAL A 92 3.41 19.04 5.20
CA VAL A 92 2.42 18.92 4.12
C VAL A 92 3.03 19.15 2.73
N ASP A 93 2.80 18.18 1.86
CA ASP A 93 3.24 18.02 0.49
C ASP A 93 2.06 17.59 -0.40
N ALA A 94 1.09 18.50 -0.49
CA ALA A 94 -0.10 18.34 -1.29
C ALA A 94 0.17 18.66 -2.78
N GLN A 95 -0.25 17.76 -3.67
CA GLN A 95 -0.24 18.01 -5.11
C GLN A 95 -1.52 17.51 -5.78
N GLN A 96 -2.03 18.26 -6.75
CA GLN A 96 -3.13 17.81 -7.61
C GLN A 96 -2.59 16.86 -8.69
N ILE A 97 -2.90 15.57 -8.57
CA ILE A 97 -2.46 14.55 -9.52
C ILE A 97 -3.68 14.00 -10.25
N PRO A 98 -3.85 14.30 -11.55
CA PRO A 98 -5.01 13.81 -12.29
C PRO A 98 -4.94 12.32 -12.64
N PRO A 99 -6.09 11.69 -12.94
CA PRO A 99 -6.17 10.25 -13.19
C PRO A 99 -5.24 9.75 -14.30
N ASP A 100 -4.95 10.57 -15.31
CA ASP A 100 -4.03 10.26 -16.41
C ASP A 100 -2.54 10.37 -16.03
N LYS A 101 -2.25 11.04 -14.91
CA LYS A 101 -0.91 11.20 -14.32
C LYS A 101 -0.73 10.42 -13.02
N SER A 102 -1.71 9.63 -12.60
CA SER A 102 -1.64 8.82 -11.37
C SER A 102 -0.58 7.72 -11.44
N GLU A 103 0.03 7.50 -12.61
CA GLU A 103 1.05 6.48 -12.82
C GLU A 103 2.38 7.12 -13.24
N TRP A 104 3.39 6.97 -12.40
CA TRP A 104 4.76 7.27 -12.74
C TRP A 104 5.42 6.06 -13.40
N ARG A 105 6.14 6.31 -14.50
CA ARG A 105 6.93 5.30 -15.20
C ARG A 105 8.41 5.62 -15.12
N GLY A 106 9.19 4.67 -14.64
CA GLY A 106 10.64 4.79 -14.53
C GLY A 106 11.35 4.50 -15.85
N PRO A 107 12.63 4.92 -15.98
CA PRO A 107 13.43 4.70 -17.18
C PRO A 107 13.71 3.22 -17.46
N SER A 108 13.56 2.34 -16.47
CA SER A 108 13.71 0.88 -16.61
C SER A 108 12.35 0.16 -16.70
N GLY A 109 11.27 0.89 -16.96
CA GLY A 109 9.91 0.35 -17.09
C GLY A 109 9.20 0.12 -15.76
N GLU A 110 9.75 0.62 -14.64
CA GLU A 110 9.05 0.56 -13.35
C GLU A 110 7.74 1.32 -13.42
N ARG A 111 6.75 0.83 -12.66
CA ARG A 111 5.43 1.45 -12.58
C ARG A 111 5.10 1.72 -11.13
N LYS A 112 4.79 2.97 -10.80
CA LYS A 112 4.46 3.43 -9.46
C LYS A 112 3.19 4.25 -9.49
N ASP A 113 2.38 4.12 -8.47
CA ASP A 113 1.20 4.97 -8.28
C ASP A 113 1.67 6.27 -7.62
N ALA A 114 1.53 7.37 -8.36
CA ALA A 114 2.03 8.70 -7.98
C ALA A 114 1.32 9.23 -6.73
N MET A 115 0.09 8.79 -6.47
CA MET A 115 -0.71 9.24 -5.32
C MET A 115 -0.04 8.92 -3.99
N PHE A 116 0.82 7.89 -3.93
CA PHE A 116 1.51 7.49 -2.72
C PHE A 116 2.82 8.25 -2.46
N TYR A 117 3.07 9.36 -3.15
CA TYR A 117 4.28 10.17 -3.03
C TYR A 117 3.97 11.65 -2.80
N TYR A 118 2.73 11.92 -2.39
CA TYR A 118 2.17 13.23 -2.06
C TYR A 118 1.04 12.99 -1.08
N ASP A 119 0.76 13.94 -0.20
CA ASP A 119 -0.29 13.75 0.80
C ASP A 119 -1.65 13.73 0.14
N HIS A 120 -2.39 12.66 0.42
CA HIS A 120 -3.71 12.41 -0.14
C HIS A 120 -4.54 11.57 0.81
N LEU A 121 -5.86 11.78 0.81
CA LEU A 121 -6.78 10.83 1.41
C LEU A 121 -7.29 9.86 0.35
N LYS A 122 -7.06 8.57 0.56
CA LYS A 122 -7.74 7.48 -0.16
C LYS A 122 -8.91 6.96 0.65
N ILE A 123 -10.08 6.94 0.02
CA ILE A 123 -11.27 6.30 0.56
C ILE A 123 -11.63 5.11 -0.33
N PHE A 124 -11.80 3.93 0.26
CA PHE A 124 -12.37 2.76 -0.40
C PHE A 124 -13.60 2.27 0.36
N LEU A 125 -14.70 2.05 -0.36
CA LEU A 125 -15.93 1.49 0.18
C LEU A 125 -16.46 0.36 -0.71
N ARG A 126 -16.97 -0.70 -0.10
CA ARG A 126 -17.65 -1.80 -0.79
C ARG A 126 -18.88 -2.26 -0.02
N GLY A 127 -20.01 -2.30 -0.71
CA GLY A 127 -21.28 -2.79 -0.17
C GLY A 127 -21.29 -4.31 0.03
N PRO A 128 -22.26 -4.83 0.80
CA PRO A 128 -22.45 -6.26 0.93
C PRO A 128 -22.72 -6.90 -0.43
N GLU A 129 -22.19 -8.12 -0.64
CA GLU A 129 -22.41 -8.93 -1.85
C GLU A 129 -21.88 -8.32 -3.17
N GLN A 130 -21.27 -7.14 -3.13
CA GLN A 130 -20.63 -6.56 -4.31
C GLN A 130 -19.22 -7.13 -4.51
N PRO A 131 -18.86 -7.58 -5.72
CA PRO A 131 -17.52 -8.11 -6.00
C PRO A 131 -16.44 -7.01 -6.04
N LEU A 132 -16.83 -5.77 -6.36
CA LEU A 132 -15.95 -4.63 -6.57
C LEU A 132 -16.39 -3.46 -5.70
N GLY A 133 -15.46 -2.70 -5.17
CA GLY A 133 -15.74 -1.46 -4.44
C GLY A 133 -15.45 -0.20 -5.25
N HIS A 134 -15.65 0.95 -4.61
CA HIS A 134 -15.34 2.27 -5.16
C HIS A 134 -14.12 2.85 -4.46
N THR A 135 -13.30 3.58 -5.20
CA THR A 135 -12.14 4.32 -4.67
C THR A 135 -12.26 5.79 -5.01
N ILE A 136 -11.95 6.66 -4.06
CA ILE A 136 -11.81 8.10 -4.23
C ILE A 136 -10.44 8.49 -3.68
N TRP A 137 -9.79 9.41 -4.37
CA TRP A 137 -8.60 10.12 -3.90
C TRP A 137 -8.91 11.60 -3.76
N LEU A 138 -8.40 12.23 -2.71
CA LEU A 138 -8.53 13.65 -2.43
C LEU A 138 -7.16 14.23 -2.08
N SER A 139 -6.78 15.36 -2.65
CA SER A 139 -5.59 16.12 -2.22
C SER A 139 -5.99 17.19 -1.20
N PRO A 140 -5.20 17.46 -0.14
CA PRO A 140 -5.47 18.53 0.80
C PRO A 140 -5.63 19.89 0.10
N ALA A 141 -6.62 20.70 0.52
CA ALA A 141 -6.84 22.06 0.02
C ALA A 141 -7.71 22.87 1.01
N ASP A 142 -7.61 24.21 0.96
CA ASP A 142 -8.58 25.11 1.60
C ASP A 142 -9.79 25.30 0.65
N GLY A 143 -11.00 25.05 1.13
CA GLY A 143 -12.23 25.08 0.33
C GLY A 143 -12.60 23.72 -0.25
N THR A 144 -12.46 23.53 -1.57
CA THR A 144 -12.85 22.28 -2.25
C THR A 144 -11.61 21.46 -2.64
N PRO A 145 -11.37 20.29 -2.00
CA PRO A 145 -10.31 19.38 -2.37
C PRO A 145 -10.40 18.95 -3.84
N TYR A 146 -9.26 18.89 -4.52
CA TYR A 146 -9.18 18.23 -5.81
C TYR A 146 -9.36 16.72 -5.60
N LEU A 147 -10.24 16.10 -6.39
CA LEU A 147 -10.60 14.71 -6.20
C LEU A 147 -10.93 14.00 -7.51
N TRP A 148 -10.73 12.69 -7.51
CA TRP A 148 -11.15 11.80 -8.59
C TRP A 148 -11.35 10.38 -8.05
N GLY A 149 -12.05 9.54 -8.81
CA GLY A 149 -12.33 8.19 -8.36
C GLY A 149 -13.09 7.34 -9.36
N GLY A 150 -13.61 6.22 -8.88
CA GLY A 150 -14.41 5.30 -9.67
C GLY A 150 -14.55 3.93 -9.05
N MET A 151 -15.33 3.07 -9.71
CA MET A 151 -15.41 1.65 -9.36
C MET A 151 -14.10 0.95 -9.72
N GLN A 152 -13.66 0.00 -8.90
CA GLN A 152 -12.47 -0.80 -9.19
C GLN A 152 -12.56 -1.45 -10.57
N ARG A 153 -11.42 -1.53 -11.27
CA ARG A 153 -11.27 -2.05 -12.64
C ARG A 153 -11.94 -1.23 -13.75
N GLN A 154 -12.56 -0.10 -13.42
CA GLN A 154 -12.94 0.91 -14.40
C GLN A 154 -11.89 2.01 -14.50
N LYS A 155 -11.92 2.76 -15.60
CA LYS A 155 -11.06 3.94 -15.76
C LYS A 155 -11.51 5.01 -14.75
N PRO A 156 -10.63 5.51 -13.87
CA PRO A 156 -10.97 6.59 -12.95
C PRO A 156 -11.32 7.89 -13.70
N THR A 157 -12.11 8.74 -13.06
CA THR A 157 -12.61 10.01 -13.62
C THR A 157 -12.65 11.10 -12.56
N GLU A 158 -12.49 12.35 -12.98
CA GLU A 158 -12.75 13.54 -12.15
C GLU A 158 -14.25 13.84 -12.03
N LEU A 159 -15.06 13.32 -12.96
CA LEU A 159 -16.52 13.50 -12.98
C LEU A 159 -17.21 12.56 -12.00
N VAL A 160 -16.82 12.61 -10.72
CA VAL A 160 -17.48 11.87 -9.65
C VAL A 160 -18.53 12.76 -8.96
N PRO A 161 -19.74 12.25 -8.66
CA PRO A 161 -20.82 13.02 -8.04
C PRO A 161 -20.62 13.17 -6.53
N VAL A 162 -19.38 13.29 -6.08
CA VAL A 162 -18.97 13.39 -4.67
C VAL A 162 -18.87 14.87 -4.31
N ARG A 163 -19.37 15.23 -3.13
CA ARG A 163 -19.20 16.57 -2.58
C ARG A 163 -18.08 16.53 -1.56
N ALA A 164 -17.20 17.53 -1.59
CA ALA A 164 -16.11 17.62 -0.62
C ALA A 164 -15.84 19.05 -0.18
N GLY A 165 -15.51 19.20 1.10
CA GLY A 165 -14.91 20.39 1.70
C GLY A 165 -13.59 20.02 2.36
N GLY A 166 -12.71 20.99 2.56
CA GLY A 166 -11.44 20.81 3.23
C GLY A 166 -10.90 22.12 3.77
N ALA A 167 -10.12 22.03 4.84
CA ALA A 167 -9.35 23.14 5.36
C ALA A 167 -7.88 22.71 5.44
N LEU A 168 -6.98 23.63 5.14
CA LEU A 168 -5.52 23.40 5.23
C LEU A 168 -4.89 24.58 5.99
N ARG A 169 -4.23 24.27 7.11
CA ARG A 169 -3.59 25.24 8.01
C ARG A 169 -2.30 24.63 8.55
N GLU A 170 -1.17 25.06 7.99
CA GLU A 170 0.17 24.61 8.41
C GLU A 170 0.27 23.08 8.43
N GLN A 171 0.36 22.47 9.61
CA GLN A 171 0.50 21.03 9.88
C GLN A 171 -0.83 20.29 10.04
N LEU A 172 -1.95 20.99 9.85
CA LEU A 172 -3.29 20.45 10.06
C LEU A 172 -4.09 20.58 8.77
N TYR A 173 -4.69 19.47 8.35
CA TYR A 173 -5.65 19.49 7.27
C TYR A 173 -6.85 18.59 7.53
N THR A 174 -7.98 18.99 6.97
CA THR A 174 -9.24 18.28 7.12
C THR A 174 -9.85 17.96 5.76
N PHE A 175 -10.62 16.88 5.75
CA PHE A 175 -11.51 16.53 4.64
C PHE A 175 -12.90 16.29 5.19
N GLU A 176 -13.91 16.71 4.44
CA GLU A 176 -15.31 16.34 4.63
C GLU A 176 -15.85 15.87 3.29
N VAL A 177 -16.39 14.66 3.22
CA VAL A 177 -16.76 14.01 1.97
C VAL A 177 -18.15 13.43 2.08
N GLY A 178 -19.06 13.83 1.18
CA GLY A 178 -20.38 13.24 1.00
C GLY A 178 -20.43 12.39 -0.26
N ILE A 179 -20.52 11.07 -0.09
CA ILE A 179 -20.55 10.10 -1.19
C ILE A 179 -22.00 9.61 -1.40
N PRO A 180 -22.63 9.84 -2.57
CA PRO A 180 -24.00 9.41 -2.80
C PRO A 180 -24.13 7.89 -2.88
N TRP A 181 -25.14 7.32 -2.22
CA TRP A 181 -25.44 5.89 -2.31
C TRP A 181 -25.70 5.41 -3.73
N ARG A 182 -26.34 6.25 -4.55
CA ARG A 182 -26.61 5.95 -5.96
C ARG A 182 -25.34 5.74 -6.77
N TRP A 183 -24.26 6.46 -6.43
CA TRP A 183 -22.98 6.30 -7.11
C TRP A 183 -22.27 5.02 -6.67
N LEU A 184 -22.39 4.65 -5.39
CA LEU A 184 -21.90 3.38 -4.86
C LEU A 184 -22.67 2.15 -5.39
N GLY A 185 -23.88 2.35 -5.93
CA GLY A 185 -24.64 1.32 -6.62
C GLY A 185 -25.37 0.33 -5.69
N PHE A 186 -25.62 0.71 -4.43
CA PHE A 186 -26.42 -0.09 -3.50
C PHE A 186 -27.35 0.78 -2.65
N TYR A 187 -28.43 0.19 -2.15
CA TYR A 187 -29.44 0.87 -1.32
C TYR A 187 -29.05 0.73 0.15
N PRO A 188 -28.85 1.83 0.90
CA PRO A 188 -28.47 1.75 2.29
C PRO A 188 -29.62 1.17 3.13
N GLN A 189 -29.28 0.37 4.14
CA GLN A 189 -30.24 -0.22 5.07
C GLN A 189 -29.69 -0.13 6.49
N PRO A 190 -30.56 -0.01 7.51
CA PRO A 190 -30.16 -0.22 8.89
C PRO A 190 -29.42 -1.54 9.05
N ASP A 191 -28.37 -1.52 9.86
CA ASP A 191 -27.44 -2.61 10.15
C ASP A 191 -26.64 -3.15 8.95
N MET A 192 -26.69 -2.49 7.78
CA MET A 192 -25.84 -2.81 6.64
C MET A 192 -24.36 -2.66 7.02
N VAL A 193 -23.56 -3.67 6.69
CA VAL A 193 -22.11 -3.68 6.91
C VAL A 193 -21.39 -3.43 5.60
N LEU A 194 -20.48 -2.45 5.59
CA LEU A 194 -19.62 -2.11 4.46
C LEU A 194 -18.18 -2.51 4.78
N ASP A 195 -17.44 -2.96 3.77
CA ASP A 195 -15.97 -3.02 3.87
C ASP A 195 -15.42 -1.63 3.55
N ALA A 196 -14.50 -1.15 4.39
CA ALA A 196 -13.92 0.17 4.26
C ALA A 196 -12.40 0.14 4.41
N LEU A 197 -11.71 1.00 3.66
CA LEU A 197 -10.30 1.29 3.82
C LEU A 197 -10.08 2.80 3.68
N PHE A 198 -9.32 3.35 4.62
CA PHE A 198 -8.87 4.74 4.63
C PHE A 198 -7.34 4.71 4.62
N LEU A 199 -6.70 5.42 3.69
CA LEU A 199 -5.25 5.43 3.58
C LEU A 199 -4.76 6.86 3.36
N LEU A 200 -3.72 7.24 4.08
CA LEU A 200 -3.03 8.51 4.00
C LEU A 200 -1.55 8.26 3.72
N PRO A 201 -1.04 8.60 2.52
CA PRO A 201 0.38 8.77 2.28
C PRO A 201 0.90 9.98 3.03
N ASP A 202 2.14 9.85 3.48
CA ASP A 202 2.89 10.84 4.24
C ASP A 202 4.17 11.16 3.45
N SER A 203 4.25 12.37 2.91
CA SER A 203 5.31 12.80 2.02
C SER A 203 6.06 14.01 2.57
N ASP A 204 7.14 13.79 3.32
CA ASP A 204 7.96 14.88 3.87
C ASP A 204 8.89 15.56 2.84
N GLN A 205 8.53 15.61 1.55
CA GLN A 205 9.41 16.00 0.44
C GLN A 205 8.81 17.06 -0.51
N PRO A 206 8.28 18.20 -0.02
CA PRO A 206 7.53 19.17 -0.84
C PRO A 206 8.36 19.86 -1.93
N THR A 207 9.69 19.86 -1.80
CA THR A 207 10.60 20.48 -2.78
C THR A 207 11.15 19.51 -3.82
N GLU A 208 10.91 18.20 -3.66
CA GLU A 208 11.47 17.17 -4.52
C GLU A 208 10.53 16.85 -5.69
N GLU A 209 11.10 16.56 -6.86
CA GLU A 209 10.30 16.04 -7.97
C GLU A 209 9.89 14.59 -7.72
N LEU A 210 8.75 14.15 -8.28
CA LEU A 210 8.23 12.78 -8.13
C LEU A 210 9.29 11.70 -8.41
N ARG A 211 10.19 11.94 -9.38
CA ARG A 211 11.29 11.00 -9.68
C ARG A 211 12.19 10.76 -8.47
N ASP A 212 12.50 11.82 -7.72
CA ASP A 212 13.36 11.75 -6.55
C ASP A 212 12.59 11.26 -5.33
N LYS A 213 11.29 11.59 -5.20
CA LYS A 213 10.42 10.98 -4.18
C LYS A 213 10.31 9.47 -4.32
N VAL A 214 10.13 8.97 -5.55
CA VAL A 214 10.06 7.52 -5.84
C VAL A 214 11.32 6.78 -5.38
N ARG A 215 12.46 7.47 -5.37
CA ARG A 215 13.76 6.92 -4.95
C ARG A 215 13.96 6.89 -3.43
N GLN A 216 13.22 7.70 -2.67
CA GLN A 216 13.44 7.88 -1.23
C GLN A 216 12.59 6.99 -0.32
N SER A 217 11.85 6.03 -0.91
CA SER A 217 10.76 5.27 -0.27
C SER A 217 9.55 6.16 0.03
N ASN A 218 8.40 5.54 0.31
CA ASN A 218 7.20 6.25 0.71
C ASN A 218 6.64 5.73 2.01
N LYS A 219 6.10 6.66 2.80
CA LYS A 219 5.37 6.38 4.02
C LYS A 219 3.88 6.45 3.72
N TRP A 220 3.12 5.57 4.37
CA TRP A 220 1.67 5.72 4.40
C TRP A 220 1.11 4.93 5.58
N ILE A 221 0.01 5.43 6.11
CA ILE A 221 -0.79 4.81 7.17
C ILE A 221 -2.16 4.46 6.61
N TRP A 222 -2.75 3.36 7.02
CA TRP A 222 -4.09 3.00 6.60
C TRP A 222 -4.86 2.28 7.70
N TRP A 223 -6.16 2.48 7.72
CA TRP A 223 -7.10 1.65 8.43
C TRP A 223 -7.86 0.76 7.46
N GLN A 224 -8.09 -0.49 7.82
CA GLN A 224 -8.92 -1.40 7.04
C GLN A 224 -9.84 -2.21 7.95
N GLY A 225 -11.14 -2.17 7.69
CA GLY A 225 -12.11 -2.87 8.52
C GLY A 225 -13.53 -2.86 7.96
N LYS A 226 -14.48 -3.08 8.86
CA LYS A 226 -15.91 -3.06 8.58
C LYS A 226 -16.55 -1.90 9.32
N VAL A 227 -17.50 -1.25 8.66
CA VAL A 227 -18.35 -0.21 9.26
C VAL A 227 -19.80 -0.64 9.14
N GLN A 228 -20.63 -0.36 10.15
CA GLN A 228 -22.03 -0.76 10.18
C GLN A 228 -22.95 0.44 10.31
N LEU A 229 -23.90 0.56 9.39
CA LEU A 229 -24.89 1.63 9.38
C LEU A 229 -25.88 1.41 10.54
N LYS A 230 -25.86 2.27 11.56
CA LYS A 230 -26.75 2.19 12.71
C LYS A 230 -27.90 3.19 12.60
N GLY A 231 -29.01 2.88 13.24
CA GLY A 231 -30.19 3.73 13.27
C GLY A 231 -30.97 3.75 11.96
N GLN A 232 -31.94 4.66 11.86
CA GLN A 232 -32.85 4.78 10.74
C GLN A 232 -33.04 6.26 10.36
N PRO A 233 -32.17 6.84 9.52
CA PRO A 233 -32.32 8.21 9.07
C PRO A 233 -33.66 8.44 8.35
N PRO A 234 -34.24 9.65 8.46
CA PRO A 234 -35.46 10.00 7.74
C PRO A 234 -35.22 9.95 6.22
N GLY A 235 -36.25 9.58 5.47
CA GLY A 235 -36.20 9.58 4.00
C GLY A 235 -35.61 8.31 3.36
N LEU A 236 -35.27 7.28 4.15
CA LEU A 236 -34.78 6.01 3.62
C LEU A 236 -35.76 5.38 2.64
N ARG A 237 -35.27 5.08 1.45
CA ARG A 237 -36.04 4.37 0.42
C ARG A 237 -35.98 2.89 0.70
N GLN A 238 -37.12 2.21 0.66
CA GLN A 238 -37.12 0.75 0.67
C GLN A 238 -36.49 0.24 -0.63
N PRO A 239 -35.65 -0.82 -0.56
CA PRO A 239 -35.17 -1.47 -1.76
C PRO A 239 -36.39 -1.94 -2.58
N PRO A 240 -36.36 -1.82 -3.92
CA PRO A 240 -37.40 -2.40 -4.75
C PRO A 240 -37.48 -3.91 -4.45
N LYS A 241 -38.69 -4.43 -4.20
CA LYS A 241 -38.91 -5.85 -3.90
C LYS A 241 -38.24 -6.69 -5.01
N GLN A 242 -37.51 -7.75 -4.64
CA GLN A 242 -36.80 -8.62 -5.60
C GLN A 242 -37.70 -9.12 -6.75
N GLN A 243 -39.00 -9.32 -6.50
CA GLN A 243 -39.99 -9.66 -7.53
C GLN A 243 -40.12 -8.59 -8.62
N VAL A 244 -40.09 -7.30 -8.27
CA VAL A 244 -40.18 -6.19 -9.22
C VAL A 244 -38.90 -6.09 -10.06
N MET A 245 -37.73 -6.38 -9.46
CA MET A 245 -36.46 -6.42 -10.19
C MET A 245 -36.40 -7.60 -11.18
N ALA A 246 -36.94 -8.75 -10.80
CA ALA A 246 -37.07 -9.91 -11.70
C ALA A 246 -38.05 -9.60 -12.85
N GLU A 247 -39.19 -8.98 -12.55
CA GLU A 247 -40.20 -8.59 -13.55
C GLU A 247 -39.66 -7.53 -14.53
N ILE A 248 -38.85 -6.56 -14.05
CA ILE A 248 -38.16 -5.59 -14.91
C ILE A 248 -37.12 -6.31 -15.79
N ALA A 249 -36.34 -7.24 -15.26
CA ALA A 249 -35.35 -7.99 -16.03
C ALA A 249 -36.00 -8.88 -17.10
N GLU A 250 -37.16 -9.46 -16.80
CA GLU A 250 -37.99 -10.22 -17.73
C GLU A 250 -38.56 -9.32 -18.83
N LYS A 251 -39.21 -8.21 -18.46
CA LYS A 251 -39.74 -7.23 -19.43
C LYS A 251 -38.66 -6.56 -20.28
N THR A 252 -37.46 -6.37 -19.75
CA THR A 252 -36.33 -5.81 -20.52
C THR A 252 -35.79 -6.80 -21.56
N ARG A 253 -35.94 -8.12 -21.32
CA ARG A 253 -35.64 -9.17 -22.32
C ARG A 253 -36.69 -9.24 -23.43
N GLU A 254 -37.93 -8.81 -23.16
CA GLU A 254 -39.02 -8.76 -24.15
C GLU A 254 -38.92 -7.54 -25.10
N ILE A 255 -38.11 -6.53 -24.76
CA ILE A 255 -37.83 -5.41 -25.67
C ILE A 255 -36.90 -5.92 -26.79
N ALA A 256 -37.50 -6.45 -27.85
CA ALA A 256 -36.82 -6.78 -29.09
C ALA A 256 -36.22 -5.51 -29.71
N VAL A 257 -34.92 -5.32 -29.59
CA VAL A 257 -34.19 -4.34 -30.41
C VAL A 257 -34.36 -4.75 -31.88
N PRO A 258 -34.92 -3.91 -32.76
CA PRO A 258 -35.08 -4.26 -34.17
C PRO A 258 -33.71 -4.59 -34.77
N LYS A 259 -33.57 -5.78 -35.34
CA LYS A 259 -32.41 -6.15 -36.16
C LYS A 259 -32.33 -5.16 -37.33
N VAL A 260 -31.40 -4.22 -37.27
CA VAL A 260 -31.00 -3.44 -38.44
C VAL A 260 -30.45 -4.45 -39.45
N ALA A 261 -31.15 -4.60 -40.59
CA ALA A 261 -30.72 -5.49 -41.66
C ALA A 261 -29.37 -4.98 -42.20
N LEU A 262 -28.33 -5.79 -42.01
CA LEU A 262 -27.07 -5.66 -42.72
C LEU A 262 -27.35 -5.82 -44.21
N ARG A 263 -27.19 -4.73 -44.97
CA ARG A 263 -27.28 -4.71 -46.42
C ARG A 263 -26.06 -5.46 -46.96
N GLU A 264 -26.30 -6.64 -47.51
CA GLU A 264 -25.29 -7.48 -48.16
C GLU A 264 -24.67 -6.74 -49.36
N GLU A 265 -23.35 -6.58 -49.33
CA GLU A 265 -22.54 -6.24 -50.50
C GLU A 265 -22.56 -7.43 -51.47
N ARG A 266 -23.04 -7.18 -52.69
CA ARG A 266 -23.03 -8.14 -53.80
C ARG A 266 -21.92 -7.73 -54.77
N ALA A 267 -20.82 -8.47 -54.73
CA ALA A 267 -19.86 -8.62 -55.84
C ALA A 267 -20.43 -9.70 -56.79
N GLU A 268 -20.26 -9.76 -58.11
CA GLU A 268 -19.48 -9.08 -59.15
C GLU A 268 -20.26 -9.23 -60.48
N GLU A 269 -20.04 -8.37 -61.48
CA GLU A 269 -19.90 -8.82 -62.88
C GLU A 269 -19.21 -7.73 -63.75
N LYS A 270 -18.14 -8.17 -64.43
CA LYS A 270 -17.24 -7.47 -65.39
C LYS A 270 -17.97 -7.17 -66.71
N GLU A 271 -17.62 -6.25 -67.61
CA GLU A 271 -16.38 -5.89 -68.35
C GLU A 271 -16.81 -4.82 -69.43
N PRO A 272 -15.98 -4.25 -70.36
CA PRO A 272 -14.53 -4.13 -70.48
C PRO A 272 -14.02 -2.67 -70.77
N GLU A 273 -12.70 -2.59 -70.99
CA GLU A 273 -11.77 -1.49 -71.22
C GLU A 273 -12.10 -0.44 -72.31
N GLN A 274 -11.64 0.80 -72.10
CA GLN A 274 -10.84 1.51 -73.12
C GLN A 274 -9.93 2.59 -72.52
N GLN A 275 -8.71 2.62 -73.04
CA GLN A 275 -7.53 3.40 -72.68
C GLN A 275 -7.73 4.91 -72.85
N ASP A 276 -7.08 5.72 -72.00
CA ASP A 276 -6.06 6.62 -72.53
C ASP A 276 -5.07 7.11 -71.45
N SER A 277 -3.83 7.19 -71.89
CA SER A 277 -2.60 7.44 -71.14
C SER A 277 -2.19 8.92 -71.10
N VAL A 278 -1.31 9.25 -70.14
CA VAL A 278 -0.05 10.03 -70.28
C VAL A 278 0.17 11.10 -69.19
N ALA A 279 1.12 10.74 -68.30
CA ALA A 279 2.30 11.47 -67.80
C ALA A 279 2.24 12.66 -66.82
N VAL A 280 3.44 12.84 -66.23
CA VAL A 280 4.05 13.99 -65.53
C VAL A 280 3.98 13.88 -64.00
N GLU A 281 5.02 14.07 -63.17
CA GLU A 281 6.49 14.08 -63.26
C GLU A 281 7.00 14.23 -61.80
N LYS A 282 8.28 13.94 -61.57
CA LYS A 282 8.93 13.86 -60.25
C LYS A 282 9.54 15.20 -59.77
N SER A 283 9.59 15.35 -58.43
CA SER A 283 10.72 15.90 -57.60
C SER A 283 11.00 17.42 -57.61
N PRO A 284 11.93 18.01 -56.77
CA PRO A 284 12.59 17.59 -55.48
C PRO A 284 12.86 18.76 -54.44
N VAL A 285 13.72 18.46 -53.42
CA VAL A 285 14.68 19.35 -52.66
C VAL A 285 14.17 19.88 -51.29
N ALA A 286 14.89 19.89 -50.14
CA ALA A 286 16.33 19.90 -49.84
C ALA A 286 16.69 19.31 -48.46
N GLN A 287 17.84 18.63 -48.40
CA GLN A 287 18.73 18.52 -47.24
C GLN A 287 19.72 19.70 -47.23
N ARG A 288 20.23 20.09 -46.05
CA ARG A 288 21.39 20.98 -45.90
C ARG A 288 22.48 20.29 -45.11
N GLU A 289 23.62 20.08 -45.78
CA GLU A 289 24.95 19.90 -45.20
C GLU A 289 25.53 21.27 -44.78
N ILE A 290 26.49 21.30 -43.85
CA ILE A 290 27.80 21.99 -44.00
C ILE A 290 28.85 21.28 -43.09
N PRO A 291 30.19 21.47 -43.22
CA PRO A 291 31.09 20.57 -43.95
C PRO A 291 32.30 20.08 -43.13
N ALA A 292 33.08 19.15 -43.69
CA ALA A 292 34.41 18.80 -43.22
C ALA A 292 35.50 19.57 -44.01
N GLN A 293 36.53 20.05 -43.31
CA GLN A 293 37.85 20.37 -43.87
C GLN A 293 38.92 19.56 -43.11
N ALA A 294 39.86 19.00 -43.86
CA ALA A 294 40.99 18.22 -43.37
C ALA A 294 42.31 18.98 -43.65
N ALA A 295 43.26 18.90 -42.72
CA ALA A 295 44.70 18.96 -43.00
C ALA A 295 45.53 18.37 -41.82
N SER A 296 46.16 17.22 -42.09
CA SER A 296 47.52 16.77 -41.69
C SER A 296 48.10 16.99 -40.27
N GLY A 297 48.63 15.89 -39.69
CA GLY A 297 49.98 15.89 -39.08
C GLY A 297 50.11 15.45 -37.62
N ASP A 298 50.50 14.19 -37.43
CA ASP A 298 51.39 13.59 -36.41
C ASP A 298 51.39 13.94 -34.89
N ALA A 299 51.68 12.88 -34.12
CA ALA A 299 52.25 12.79 -32.75
C ALA A 299 51.30 12.69 -31.52
N SER A 300 50.99 11.43 -31.16
CA SER A 300 50.90 10.76 -29.82
C SER A 300 50.43 11.52 -28.53
N PRO A 301 50.34 10.84 -27.36
CA PRO A 301 49.08 10.41 -26.76
C PRO A 301 48.71 11.20 -25.49
N SER A 302 47.43 11.47 -25.21
CA SER A 302 47.05 11.92 -23.86
C SER A 302 45.58 11.70 -23.50
N ARG A 303 45.42 11.06 -22.34
CA ARG A 303 44.28 11.08 -21.41
C ARG A 303 42.93 10.57 -21.89
N ALA A 304 42.67 9.31 -21.50
CA ALA A 304 41.34 8.81 -21.19
C ALA A 304 40.59 9.83 -20.31
N GLN A 305 39.49 10.36 -20.83
CA GLN A 305 38.46 11.02 -20.04
C GLN A 305 37.62 9.92 -19.38
N GLU A 306 37.81 9.73 -18.08
CA GLU A 306 36.85 9.05 -17.22
C GLU A 306 35.52 9.80 -17.30
N ALA A 307 34.51 9.14 -17.86
CA ALA A 307 33.13 9.56 -17.67
C ALA A 307 32.79 9.38 -16.18
N VAL A 308 32.70 10.48 -15.45
CA VAL A 308 32.20 10.49 -14.07
C VAL A 308 30.74 10.07 -14.09
N GLN A 309 30.48 8.78 -13.85
CA GLN A 309 29.15 8.29 -13.54
C GLN A 309 28.71 8.92 -12.23
N THR A 310 27.82 9.91 -12.28
CA THR A 310 27.17 10.45 -11.09
C THR A 310 26.29 9.37 -10.48
N GLU A 311 26.78 8.76 -9.38
CA GLU A 311 26.03 7.77 -8.60
C GLU A 311 24.68 8.33 -8.16
N SER A 312 23.63 7.51 -8.21
CA SER A 312 22.29 7.93 -7.77
C SER A 312 22.23 8.16 -6.25
N VAL A 313 21.40 9.09 -5.78
CA VAL A 313 21.23 9.36 -4.34
C VAL A 313 20.83 8.12 -3.52
N PRO A 314 20.01 7.16 -4.00
CA PRO A 314 19.81 5.87 -3.32
C PRO A 314 21.08 5.02 -3.25
N THR A 315 21.92 5.04 -4.29
CA THR A 315 23.24 4.39 -4.26
C THR A 315 24.13 5.06 -3.22
N ILE A 316 24.07 6.38 -3.10
CA ILE A 316 24.82 7.18 -2.11
C ILE A 316 24.27 6.98 -0.69
N ARG A 317 22.95 6.97 -0.46
CA ARG A 317 22.27 6.74 0.83
C ARG A 317 22.44 5.31 1.29
N SER A 318 22.24 4.33 0.41
CA SER A 318 22.54 2.92 0.72
C SER A 318 24.04 2.75 0.99
N ARG A 319 24.94 3.44 0.27
CA ARG A 319 26.38 3.45 0.58
C ARG A 319 26.69 4.11 1.92
N LEU A 320 26.04 5.22 2.25
CA LEU A 320 26.18 5.94 3.53
C LEU A 320 25.66 5.08 4.68
N ASN A 321 24.46 4.50 4.56
CA ASN A 321 23.89 3.54 5.50
C ASN A 321 24.84 2.34 5.68
N ARG A 322 25.37 1.75 4.60
CA ARG A 322 26.40 0.70 4.65
C ARG A 322 27.66 1.18 5.37
N SER A 323 28.11 2.41 5.14
CA SER A 323 29.35 2.94 5.72
C SER A 323 29.23 3.33 7.20
N LEU A 324 28.05 3.76 7.64
CA LEU A 324 27.76 4.28 8.98
C LEU A 324 27.17 3.22 9.91
N LEU A 325 26.30 2.33 9.42
CA LEU A 325 25.56 1.37 10.24
C LEU A 325 26.16 -0.04 10.26
N ALA A 326 26.74 -0.53 9.15
CA ALA A 326 27.44 -1.83 9.16
C ALA A 326 28.66 -1.84 10.13
N LYS A 327 29.19 -0.66 10.45
CA LYS A 327 30.25 -0.47 11.46
C LYS A 327 29.73 -0.46 12.90
N ARG A 328 28.45 -0.13 13.14
CA ARG A 328 27.87 0.01 14.49
C ARG A 328 27.07 -1.22 14.91
N HIS A 329 26.36 -1.86 13.97
CA HIS A 329 25.51 -3.03 14.25
C HIS A 329 25.73 -4.12 13.17
N PRO A 330 26.90 -4.77 13.15
CA PRO A 330 27.18 -5.83 12.18
C PRO A 330 26.23 -7.02 12.35
N ALA A 331 25.75 -7.60 11.25
CA ALA A 331 24.98 -8.84 11.34
C ALA A 331 25.87 -9.97 11.89
N PRO A 332 25.30 -10.92 12.66
CA PRO A 332 26.02 -12.10 13.11
C PRO A 332 26.66 -12.87 11.93
N ASP A 333 27.81 -13.50 12.16
CA ASP A 333 28.55 -14.20 11.11
C ASP A 333 27.73 -15.31 10.43
N TRP A 334 26.83 -15.96 11.16
CA TRP A 334 25.95 -16.97 10.60
C TRP A 334 24.90 -16.38 9.65
N VAL A 335 24.40 -15.16 9.90
CA VAL A 335 23.48 -14.44 9.01
C VAL A 335 24.20 -14.07 7.73
N ARG A 336 25.45 -13.59 7.85
CA ARG A 336 26.31 -13.32 6.70
C ARG A 336 26.59 -14.57 5.88
N ALA A 337 26.72 -15.72 6.53
CA ALA A 337 26.91 -17.01 5.88
C ALA A 337 25.65 -17.52 5.15
N LEU A 338 24.46 -16.94 5.39
CA LEU A 338 23.26 -17.27 4.62
C LEU A 338 23.27 -16.66 3.23
N ASN A 339 24.11 -15.65 2.99
CA ASN A 339 24.18 -14.99 1.72
C ASN A 339 24.96 -15.84 0.72
N ASP A 340 24.22 -16.58 -0.10
CA ASP A 340 24.74 -17.34 -1.24
C ASP A 340 24.67 -16.55 -2.57
N ASP A 341 24.09 -15.34 -2.54
CA ASP A 341 24.05 -14.43 -3.68
C ASP A 341 25.34 -13.59 -3.74
N ALA A 342 26.16 -13.86 -4.76
CA ALA A 342 27.41 -13.13 -5.01
C ALA A 342 27.21 -11.64 -5.33
N GLU A 343 26.00 -11.24 -5.73
CA GLU A 343 25.65 -9.84 -6.03
C GLU A 343 25.26 -9.04 -4.78
N VAL A 344 25.00 -9.70 -3.65
CA VAL A 344 24.68 -9.04 -2.38
C VAL A 344 25.95 -8.92 -1.54
N SER A 345 26.44 -7.70 -1.36
CA SER A 345 27.61 -7.42 -0.55
C SER A 345 27.37 -7.66 0.94
N ARG A 346 28.44 -7.93 1.70
CA ARG A 346 28.39 -8.07 3.17
C ARG A 346 27.71 -6.89 3.86
N GLY A 347 27.96 -5.66 3.39
CA GLY A 347 27.32 -4.46 3.91
C GLY A 347 25.81 -4.39 3.62
N GLN A 348 25.36 -4.94 2.48
CA GLN A 348 23.92 -5.09 2.20
C GLN A 348 23.28 -6.12 3.12
N VAL A 349 23.95 -7.24 3.41
CA VAL A 349 23.45 -8.23 4.39
C VAL A 349 23.31 -7.60 5.79
N ASP A 350 24.30 -6.80 6.22
CA ASP A 350 24.24 -6.09 7.49
C ASP A 350 23.04 -5.11 7.53
N SER A 351 22.82 -4.36 6.46
CA SER A 351 21.67 -3.45 6.34
C SER A 351 20.32 -4.17 6.28
N LEU A 352 20.23 -5.27 5.53
CA LEU A 352 19.02 -6.11 5.46
C LEU A 352 18.66 -6.63 6.84
N TYR A 353 19.64 -7.20 7.56
CA TYR A 353 19.43 -7.72 8.90
C TYR A 353 19.02 -6.61 9.87
N TYR A 354 19.76 -5.50 9.92
CA TYR A 354 19.44 -4.38 10.80
C TYR A 354 18.03 -3.81 10.57
N ARG A 355 17.67 -3.52 9.31
CA ARG A 355 16.35 -2.95 9.03
C ARG A 355 15.25 -3.93 9.38
N LEU A 356 15.47 -5.21 9.09
CA LEU A 356 14.52 -6.24 9.43
C LEU A 356 14.32 -6.28 10.95
N THR A 357 15.37 -6.42 11.76
CA THR A 357 15.23 -6.48 13.23
C THR A 357 14.60 -5.21 13.81
N HIS A 358 14.93 -4.04 13.27
CA HIS A 358 14.33 -2.77 13.71
C HIS A 358 12.87 -2.62 13.32
N SER A 359 12.50 -2.94 12.06
CA SER A 359 11.10 -2.92 11.62
C SER A 359 10.27 -3.87 12.48
N LEU A 360 10.83 -5.03 12.78
CA LEU A 360 10.19 -6.07 13.57
C LEU A 360 9.99 -5.69 15.04
N ALA A 361 11.01 -5.09 15.68
CA ALA A 361 10.89 -4.56 17.04
C ALA A 361 9.81 -3.47 17.14
N ARG A 362 9.77 -2.56 16.17
CA ARG A 362 8.72 -1.52 16.09
C ARG A 362 7.33 -2.13 15.92
N LEU A 363 7.16 -3.01 14.93
CA LEU A 363 5.85 -3.61 14.63
C LEU A 363 5.28 -4.39 15.83
N THR A 364 6.14 -5.02 16.63
CA THR A 364 5.72 -5.79 17.81
C THR A 364 5.48 -4.93 19.05
N ALA A 365 6.35 -3.95 19.33
CA ALA A 365 6.17 -3.03 20.46
C ALA A 365 4.88 -2.20 20.32
N ASP A 366 4.64 -1.70 19.11
CA ASP A 366 3.52 -0.80 18.82
C ASP A 366 2.28 -1.56 18.33
N ARG A 367 2.32 -2.90 18.26
CA ARG A 367 1.18 -3.73 17.79
C ARG A 367 0.66 -3.31 16.40
N ILE A 368 1.57 -3.06 15.47
CA ILE A 368 1.24 -2.58 14.12
C ILE A 368 1.02 -3.74 13.15
N ASN A 369 -0.09 -3.72 12.40
CA ASN A 369 -0.32 -4.66 11.32
C ASN A 369 0.52 -4.33 10.08
N ALA A 370 1.34 -5.28 9.63
CA ALA A 370 2.11 -5.13 8.40
C ALA A 370 1.70 -6.17 7.34
N ARG A 371 1.80 -5.78 6.06
CA ARG A 371 1.76 -6.76 4.96
C ARG A 371 3.13 -7.42 4.81
N THR A 372 3.15 -8.73 4.53
CA THR A 372 4.39 -9.50 4.34
C THR A 372 5.28 -8.94 3.23
N ASP A 373 4.70 -8.46 2.13
CA ASP A 373 5.44 -7.81 1.04
C ASP A 373 5.97 -6.42 1.42
N GLY A 374 5.29 -5.71 2.33
CA GLY A 374 5.75 -4.45 2.90
C GLY A 374 7.10 -4.61 3.61
N ILE A 375 7.28 -5.67 4.39
CA ILE A 375 8.55 -5.96 5.09
C ILE A 375 9.69 -6.20 4.10
N VAL A 376 9.44 -6.99 3.05
CA VAL A 376 10.44 -7.24 1.99
C VAL A 376 10.83 -5.95 1.28
N MET A 377 9.85 -5.09 1.00
CA MET A 377 10.08 -3.80 0.36
C MET A 377 10.91 -2.87 1.26
N ASP A 378 10.55 -2.75 2.53
CA ASP A 378 11.25 -1.93 3.52
C ASP A 378 12.72 -2.32 3.66
N ILE A 379 13.03 -3.62 3.79
CA ILE A 379 14.41 -4.08 3.96
C ILE A 379 15.21 -3.94 2.65
N ALA A 380 14.58 -4.18 1.49
CA ALA A 380 15.22 -4.03 0.19
C ALA A 380 15.62 -2.58 -0.08
N GLU A 381 14.70 -1.65 0.15
CA GLU A 381 14.90 -0.21 -0.05
C GLU A 381 15.98 0.30 0.90
N TYR A 382 15.95 -0.11 2.16
CA TYR A 382 16.96 0.29 3.14
C TYR A 382 18.37 -0.22 2.80
N ALA A 383 18.49 -1.48 2.36
CA ALA A 383 19.76 -2.08 2.01
C ALA A 383 20.29 -1.62 0.64
N GLY A 384 19.43 -1.07 -0.22
CA GLY A 384 19.73 -0.83 -1.63
C GLY A 384 19.95 -2.15 -2.37
N THR A 385 19.05 -3.11 -2.18
CA THR A 385 19.02 -4.41 -2.88
C THR A 385 17.73 -4.55 -3.68
N TRP A 386 17.70 -5.49 -4.61
CA TRP A 386 16.45 -5.85 -5.29
C TRP A 386 15.47 -6.51 -4.32
N ARG A 387 14.16 -6.38 -4.60
CA ARG A 387 13.11 -7.04 -3.80
C ARG A 387 13.28 -8.55 -3.78
N ALA A 388 13.66 -9.14 -4.92
CA ALA A 388 13.95 -10.57 -5.01
C ALA A 388 15.10 -10.99 -4.09
N GLN A 389 16.15 -10.17 -3.98
CA GLN A 389 17.29 -10.43 -3.10
C GLN A 389 16.91 -10.34 -1.62
N ALA A 390 16.15 -9.30 -1.24
CA ALA A 390 15.61 -9.17 0.11
C ALA A 390 14.67 -10.32 0.49
N GLN A 391 13.81 -10.74 -0.43
CA GLN A 391 12.91 -11.88 -0.25
C GLN A 391 13.68 -13.18 -0.11
N HIS A 392 14.69 -13.42 -0.95
CA HIS A 392 15.56 -14.59 -0.90
C HIS A 392 16.33 -14.65 0.43
N PHE A 393 16.90 -13.52 0.86
CA PHE A 393 17.54 -13.37 2.17
C PHE A 393 16.58 -13.78 3.30
N LEU A 394 15.35 -13.24 3.30
CA LEU A 394 14.34 -13.56 4.30
C LEU A 394 13.93 -15.04 4.29
N GLN A 395 13.77 -15.65 3.10
CA GLN A 395 13.48 -17.07 2.96
C GLN A 395 14.59 -17.95 3.56
N LYS A 396 15.86 -17.65 3.25
CA LYS A 396 17.01 -18.38 3.81
C LYS A 396 17.07 -18.28 5.33
N LEU A 397 16.80 -17.09 5.84
CA LEU A 397 16.79 -16.81 7.27
C LEU A 397 15.67 -17.56 8.01
N LEU A 398 14.45 -17.57 7.45
CA LEU A 398 13.34 -18.35 7.98
C LEU A 398 13.61 -19.87 7.91
N ALA A 399 14.18 -20.36 6.80
CA ALA A 399 14.53 -21.77 6.64
C ALA A 399 15.60 -22.22 7.66
N LYS A 400 16.63 -21.39 7.89
CA LYS A 400 17.65 -21.66 8.91
C LYS A 400 17.03 -21.69 10.31
N THR A 401 16.19 -20.71 10.63
CA THR A 401 15.51 -20.63 11.93
C THR A 401 14.65 -21.87 12.20
N LEU A 402 13.92 -22.36 11.18
CA LEU A 402 13.16 -23.61 11.28
C LEU A 402 14.05 -24.82 11.56
N ALA A 403 15.18 -24.95 10.86
CA ALA A 403 16.12 -26.04 11.10
C ALA A 403 16.66 -26.02 12.54
N ASP A 404 16.91 -24.83 13.09
CA ASP A 404 17.43 -24.66 14.44
C ASP A 404 16.40 -24.97 15.52
N LEU A 405 15.11 -24.67 15.25
CA LEU A 405 13.99 -25.09 16.08
C LEU A 405 13.85 -26.61 16.12
N GLU A 406 13.94 -27.25 14.97
CA GLU A 406 13.83 -28.71 14.85
C GLU A 406 14.99 -29.43 15.53
N GLN A 407 16.16 -28.79 15.61
CA GLN A 407 17.33 -29.27 16.35
C GLN A 407 17.33 -28.88 17.84
N GLY A 408 16.30 -28.18 18.32
CA GLY A 408 16.19 -27.72 19.71
C GLY A 408 17.21 -26.64 20.10
N GLN A 409 17.93 -26.06 19.15
CA GLN A 409 18.97 -25.05 19.43
C GLN A 409 18.40 -23.74 19.97
N LEU A 410 17.11 -23.51 19.72
CA LEU A 410 16.35 -22.34 20.13
C LEU A 410 15.51 -22.57 21.40
N GLN A 411 15.43 -23.81 21.91
CA GLN A 411 14.47 -24.17 22.95
C GLN A 411 14.65 -23.35 24.26
N ALA A 412 15.87 -23.31 24.80
CA ALA A 412 16.14 -22.67 26.10
C ALA A 412 15.82 -21.16 26.13
N GLN A 413 16.01 -20.48 25.01
CA GLN A 413 15.72 -19.05 24.91
C GLN A 413 14.21 -18.80 24.72
N ILE A 414 13.50 -19.67 23.97
CA ILE A 414 12.03 -19.58 23.86
C ILE A 414 11.41 -19.82 25.22
N GLU A 415 11.92 -20.79 25.98
CA GLU A 415 11.50 -21.07 27.35
C GLU A 415 11.76 -19.89 28.28
N THR A 416 12.90 -19.20 28.12
CA THR A 416 13.21 -17.98 28.89
C THR A 416 12.19 -16.87 28.60
N ALA A 417 11.91 -16.59 27.33
CA ALA A 417 10.91 -15.59 26.94
C ALA A 417 9.49 -16.00 27.35
N ALA A 418 9.16 -17.29 27.24
CA ALA A 418 7.88 -17.84 27.67
C ALA A 418 7.68 -17.69 29.18
N ALA A 419 8.72 -17.94 29.98
CA ALA A 419 8.69 -17.74 31.42
C ALA A 419 8.47 -16.27 31.80
N GLU A 420 9.04 -15.32 31.06
CA GLU A 420 8.87 -13.88 31.29
C GLU A 420 7.40 -13.42 31.16
N VAL A 421 6.63 -14.07 30.29
CA VAL A 421 5.22 -13.75 30.03
C VAL A 421 4.23 -14.79 30.57
N GLY A 422 4.69 -15.73 31.40
CA GLY A 422 3.84 -16.77 32.00
C GLY A 422 3.23 -17.76 30.99
N VAL A 423 3.90 -17.99 29.87
CA VAL A 423 3.49 -18.94 28.82
C VAL A 423 4.25 -20.26 28.94
N ASP A 424 3.55 -21.37 28.65
CA ASP A 424 4.15 -22.69 28.57
C ASP A 424 5.19 -22.78 27.43
N GLY A 425 6.39 -23.29 27.73
CA GLY A 425 7.51 -23.37 26.77
C GLY A 425 7.17 -24.16 25.51
N ASP A 426 6.44 -25.28 25.62
CA ASP A 426 6.04 -26.09 24.47
C ASP A 426 5.01 -25.38 23.58
N LYS A 427 4.10 -24.61 24.18
CA LYS A 427 3.20 -23.73 23.41
C LYS A 427 3.96 -22.61 22.72
N ALA A 428 4.92 -21.99 23.41
CA ALA A 428 5.76 -20.95 22.84
C ALA A 428 6.55 -21.47 21.64
N THR A 429 7.22 -22.63 21.76
CA THR A 429 7.95 -23.27 20.65
C THR A 429 7.03 -23.61 19.49
N ARG A 430 5.82 -24.12 19.74
CA ARG A 430 4.84 -24.42 18.69
C ARG A 430 4.34 -23.19 17.95
N LEU A 431 4.09 -22.09 18.65
CA LEU A 431 3.71 -20.81 18.05
C LEU A 431 4.80 -20.38 17.07
N VAL A 432 6.02 -20.34 17.59
CA VAL A 432 7.23 -19.93 16.93
C VAL A 432 7.48 -20.76 15.65
N GLN A 433 7.49 -22.08 15.77
CA GLN A 433 7.69 -22.99 14.63
C GLN A 433 6.58 -22.84 13.58
N SER A 434 5.32 -22.73 14.02
CA SER A 434 4.19 -22.56 13.10
C SER A 434 4.28 -21.26 12.32
N LEU A 435 4.72 -20.19 12.97
CA LEU A 435 4.86 -18.87 12.37
C LEU A 435 5.93 -18.85 11.29
N CYS A 436 7.13 -19.36 11.62
CA CYS A 436 8.22 -19.45 10.65
C CYS A 436 7.82 -20.29 9.43
N ARG A 437 7.13 -21.41 9.64
CA ARG A 437 6.69 -22.31 8.55
C ARG A 437 5.66 -21.66 7.64
N GLU A 438 4.68 -20.96 8.19
CA GLU A 438 3.67 -20.27 7.39
C GLU A 438 4.23 -19.04 6.68
N ALA A 439 5.10 -18.25 7.34
CA ALA A 439 5.77 -17.11 6.72
C ALA A 439 6.64 -17.57 5.55
N LEU A 440 7.47 -18.60 5.75
CA LEU A 440 8.32 -19.16 4.70
C LEU A 440 7.47 -19.60 3.50
N LYS A 441 6.37 -20.33 3.76
CA LYS A 441 5.44 -20.75 2.71
C LYS A 441 4.91 -19.56 1.89
N ILE A 442 4.46 -18.50 2.55
CA ILE A 442 3.95 -17.30 1.87
C ILE A 442 5.01 -16.68 0.97
N TYR A 443 6.23 -16.51 1.47
CA TYR A 443 7.32 -15.94 0.69
C TYR A 443 7.77 -16.85 -0.46
N THR A 444 7.80 -18.16 -0.27
CA THR A 444 8.15 -19.11 -1.34
C THR A 444 7.09 -19.13 -2.44
N GLU A 445 5.81 -19.02 -2.09
CA GLU A 445 4.69 -18.99 -3.04
C GLU A 445 4.47 -17.60 -3.68
N GLY A 446 5.26 -16.59 -3.30
CA GLY A 446 5.08 -15.21 -3.77
C GLY A 446 3.73 -14.60 -3.36
N LYS A 447 3.13 -15.11 -2.28
CA LYS A 447 1.83 -14.64 -1.77
C LYS A 447 2.02 -13.43 -0.86
N VAL A 448 0.93 -12.71 -0.66
CA VAL A 448 0.84 -11.62 0.31
C VAL A 448 -0.15 -12.00 1.39
N ALA A 449 0.24 -11.82 2.65
CA ALA A 449 -0.65 -11.95 3.80
C ALA A 449 -0.48 -10.73 4.72
N SER A 450 -1.48 -10.49 5.58
CA SER A 450 -1.30 -9.62 6.73
C SER A 450 -0.62 -10.36 7.86
N SER A 451 0.12 -9.62 8.68
CA SER A 451 0.77 -10.15 9.86
C SER A 451 -0.24 -10.79 10.82
N GLU A 452 -1.33 -10.08 11.10
CA GLU A 452 -2.54 -10.55 11.78
C GLU A 452 -2.98 -11.96 11.37
N THR A 453 -3.21 -12.18 10.07
CA THR A 453 -3.74 -13.46 9.58
C THR A 453 -2.77 -14.60 9.87
N LEU A 454 -1.48 -14.31 9.76
CA LEU A 454 -0.42 -15.28 10.04
C LEU A 454 -0.48 -15.72 11.50
N ILE A 455 -0.64 -14.78 12.43
CA ILE A 455 -0.63 -15.08 13.86
C ILE A 455 -1.90 -15.69 14.35
N ASP A 456 -3.05 -15.18 13.92
CA ASP A 456 -4.31 -15.77 14.32
C ASP A 456 -4.32 -17.27 14.00
N LYS A 457 -3.79 -17.63 12.83
CA LYS A 457 -3.59 -19.01 12.42
C LYS A 457 -2.61 -19.78 13.33
N THR A 458 -1.50 -19.19 13.73
CA THR A 458 -0.43 -19.90 14.46
C THR A 458 -0.69 -19.95 15.97
N ARG A 459 -1.26 -18.91 16.58
CA ARG A 459 -1.69 -18.90 17.99
C ARG A 459 -2.76 -19.95 18.26
N ARG A 460 -3.72 -20.12 17.33
CA ARG A 460 -4.76 -21.15 17.42
C ARG A 460 -4.14 -22.54 17.41
N ARG A 461 -3.13 -22.78 16.58
CA ARG A 461 -2.36 -24.04 16.55
C ARG A 461 -1.56 -24.27 17.83
N ALA A 462 -1.00 -23.21 18.39
CA ALA A 462 -0.24 -23.24 19.65
C ALA A 462 -1.12 -23.29 20.91
N LYS A 463 -2.44 -23.08 20.79
CA LYS A 463 -3.40 -22.98 21.91
C LYS A 463 -3.01 -21.87 22.90
N LEU A 464 -2.65 -20.71 22.36
CA LEU A 464 -2.39 -19.48 23.11
C LEU A 464 -3.55 -18.50 22.94
N SER A 465 -3.82 -17.74 24.00
CA SER A 465 -4.66 -16.54 23.85
C SER A 465 -3.97 -15.53 22.94
N GLU A 466 -4.73 -14.54 22.49
CA GLU A 466 -4.16 -13.44 21.70
C GLU A 466 -3.12 -12.65 22.50
N GLU A 467 -3.45 -12.27 23.74
CA GLU A 467 -2.56 -11.57 24.67
C GLU A 467 -1.27 -12.38 24.94
N GLN A 468 -1.39 -13.67 25.27
CA GLN A 468 -0.22 -14.54 25.49
C GLN A 468 0.68 -14.64 24.26
N ALA A 469 0.10 -14.70 23.07
CA ALA A 469 0.88 -14.66 21.85
C ALA A 469 1.56 -13.29 21.73
N GLN A 470 0.83 -12.18 21.78
CA GLN A 470 1.40 -10.84 21.62
C GLN A 470 2.54 -10.54 22.59
N ASP A 471 2.37 -10.82 23.89
CA ASP A 471 3.39 -10.55 24.90
C ASP A 471 4.64 -11.39 24.67
N LEU A 472 4.47 -12.69 24.39
CA LEU A 472 5.58 -13.58 24.05
C LEU A 472 6.36 -13.05 22.84
N LEU A 473 5.65 -12.61 21.81
CA LEU A 473 6.24 -12.09 20.59
C LEU A 473 7.00 -10.77 20.82
N ALA A 474 6.47 -9.87 21.66
CA ALA A 474 7.11 -8.62 22.03
C ALA A 474 8.40 -8.83 22.84
N VAL A 475 8.37 -9.71 23.85
CA VAL A 475 9.57 -10.07 24.63
C VAL A 475 10.65 -10.65 23.73
N LEU A 476 10.26 -11.59 22.87
CA LEU A 476 11.18 -12.18 21.92
C LEU A 476 11.79 -11.12 20.98
N ALA A 477 11.00 -10.22 20.40
CA ALA A 477 11.51 -9.16 19.51
C ALA A 477 12.48 -8.19 20.23
N SER A 478 12.19 -7.83 21.48
CA SER A 478 13.04 -6.94 22.29
C SER A 478 14.42 -7.53 22.58
N SER A 479 14.53 -8.87 22.64
CA SER A 479 15.79 -9.58 22.87
C SER A 479 16.74 -9.53 21.66
N ILE A 480 16.28 -9.09 20.49
CA ILE A 480 17.11 -8.92 19.27
C ILE A 480 17.88 -7.60 19.30
N THR A 481 17.23 -6.57 19.80
CA THR A 481 17.72 -5.19 19.76
C THR A 481 18.67 -4.86 20.90
N ARG A 482 18.70 -5.71 21.93
CA ARG A 482 19.65 -5.65 23.05
C ARG A 482 20.91 -6.44 22.72
#